data_AF-A0A327R3W8-F1
#
_entry.id   AF-A0A327R3W8-F1
#
_cell.length_a   1.000
_cell.length_b   1.000
_cell.length_c   1.000
_cell.angle_alpha   90.00
_cell.angle_beta   90.00
_cell.angle_gamma   90.00
#
_symmetry.space_group_name_H-M   'P 1'
#
loop_
_entity.id
_entity.type
_entity.pdbx_description
1 polymer ?
#
loop_
_entity_poly.entity_id
_entity_poly.type
_entity_poly.pdbx_seq_one_letter_code
_entity_poly.pdbx_strand_id
1 'polypeptide(L)' 'MRKKLEEGIDFYYNEDGFVVLTEKFHLGRGYCCGNGCKHCPFDYENVPDQAKRERLRAQKRDANEQKPNNEQTQAS' A
#
# COMPACT_ATOMS: atom_id res chain seq x y z
N MET A 1 -5.46 1.83 -24.07
CA MET A 1 -5.32 3.21 -23.54
C MET A 1 -4.38 3.17 -22.34
N ARG A 2 -3.35 4.03 -22.27
CA ARG A 2 -2.58 4.20 -21.04
C ARG A 2 -3.40 5.07 -20.09
N LYS A 3 -3.75 4.53 -18.91
CA LYS A 3 -4.40 5.31 -17.87
C LYS A 3 -3.40 6.38 -17.40
N LYS A 4 -3.83 7.64 -17.38
CA LYS A 4 -3.04 8.72 -16.79
C LYS A 4 -3.02 8.52 -15.27
N LEU A 5 -1.84 8.62 -14.67
CA LEU A 5 -1.70 8.53 -13.21
C LEU A 5 -1.95 9.90 -12.60
N GLU A 6 -2.64 9.91 -11.46
CA GLU A 6 -2.97 11.12 -10.71
C GLU A 6 -2.25 11.13 -9.36
N GLU A 7 -1.54 12.21 -9.06
CA GLU A 7 -0.86 12.42 -7.78
C GLU A 7 -1.89 12.58 -6.65
N GLY A 8 -1.59 12.02 -5.47
CA GLY A 8 -2.51 11.91 -4.34
C GLY A 8 -3.50 10.75 -4.46
N ILE A 9 -3.72 10.21 -5.67
CA ILE A 9 -4.64 9.08 -5.90
C ILE A 9 -3.88 7.79 -6.21
N ASP A 10 -3.10 7.78 -7.29
CA ASP A 10 -2.36 6.61 -7.76
C ASP A 10 -0.95 6.57 -7.14
N PHE A 11 -0.38 7.72 -6.78
CA PHE A 11 0.94 7.82 -6.15
C PHE A 11 1.07 9.11 -5.32
N TYR A 12 2.08 9.17 -4.45
CA TYR A 12 2.50 10.39 -3.76
C TYR A 12 4.04 10.41 -3.60
N TYR A 13 4.61 11.56 -3.30
CA TYR A 13 6.02 11.69 -2.93
C TYR A 13 6.17 11.57 -1.41
N ASN A 14 7.07 10.69 -0.94
CA ASN A 14 7.39 10.64 0.49
C ASN A 14 8.36 11.77 0.88
N GLU A 15 8.68 11.86 2.17
CA GLU A 15 9.59 12.89 2.72
C GLU A 15 10.99 12.84 2.11
N ASP A 16 11.42 11.67 1.63
CA ASP A 16 12.69 11.47 0.93
C ASP A 16 12.63 11.82 -0.58
N GLY A 17 11.47 12.23 -1.09
CA GLY A 17 11.27 12.55 -2.50
C GLY A 17 11.08 11.33 -3.43
N PHE A 18 10.88 10.13 -2.88
CA PHE A 18 10.56 8.94 -3.64
C PHE A 18 9.07 8.83 -3.97
N VAL A 19 8.77 8.32 -5.17
CA VAL A 19 7.41 8.01 -5.60
C VAL A 19 6.93 6.74 -4.90
N VAL A 20 5.84 6.86 -4.14
CA VAL A 20 5.15 5.75 -3.48
C VAL A 20 3.80 5.53 -4.16
N LEU A 21 3.65 4.35 -4.77
CA LEU A 21 2.40 3.94 -5.42
C LEU A 21 1.36 3.55 -4.36
N THR A 22 0.13 4.00 -4.54
CA THR A 22 -0.96 3.71 -3.60
C THR A 22 -1.62 2.36 -3.90
N GLU A 23 -2.47 1.93 -2.98
CA GLU A 23 -3.32 0.76 -3.18
C GLU A 23 -4.21 0.89 -4.43
N LYS A 24 -4.75 2.09 -4.70
CA LYS A 24 -5.63 2.35 -5.84
C LYS A 24 -4.92 2.15 -7.18
N PHE A 25 -3.65 2.53 -7.28
CA PHE A 25 -2.84 2.21 -8.45
C PHE A 25 -2.68 0.70 -8.63
N HIS A 26 -2.38 -0.02 -7.55
CA HIS A 26 -2.20 -1.48 -7.61
C HIS A 26 -3.50 -2.22 -7.95
N LEU A 27 -4.65 -1.77 -7.42
CA LEU A 27 -5.96 -2.28 -7.83
C LEU A 27 -6.25 -2.00 -9.31
N GLY A 28 -5.91 -0.80 -9.79
CA GLY A 28 -6.03 -0.45 -11.21
C GLY A 28 -5.12 -1.28 -12.12
N ARG A 29 -3.96 -1.74 -11.63
CA ARG A 29 -3.08 -2.69 -12.31
C ARG A 29 -3.69 -4.10 -12.37
N GLY A 30 -4.47 -4.48 -11.36
CA GLY A 30 -5.25 -5.71 -11.34
C GLY A 30 -4.49 -6.98 -10.95
N TYR A 31 -3.20 -6.89 -10.59
CA TYR A 31 -2.44 -8.06 -10.15
C TYR A 31 -1.24 -7.69 -9.25
N CYS A 32 -0.79 -8.67 -8.45
CA CYS A 32 0.42 -8.54 -7.63
C CYS A 32 1.68 -8.60 -8.50
N CYS A 33 2.53 -7.57 -8.42
CA CYS A 33 3.75 -7.50 -9.23
C CYS A 33 4.95 -8.27 -8.66
N GLY A 34 4.85 -8.85 -7.47
CA GLY A 34 5.92 -9.64 -6.83
C GLY A 34 7.06 -8.84 -6.22
N ASN A 35 7.00 -7.51 -6.22
CA ASN A 35 8.08 -6.65 -5.71
C ASN A 35 8.04 -6.41 -4.19
N GLY A 36 6.94 -6.73 -3.52
CA GLY A 36 6.77 -6.46 -2.09
C GLY A 36 6.47 -4.99 -1.76
N CYS A 37 5.58 -4.35 -2.52
CA CYS A 37 5.23 -2.95 -2.36
C CYS A 37 4.51 -2.66 -1.03
N LYS A 38 4.77 -1.48 -0.44
CA LYS A 38 4.18 -1.04 0.85
C LYS A 38 2.64 -1.12 0.87
N HIS A 39 2.00 -0.70 -0.21
CA HIS A 39 0.53 -0.63 -0.33
C HIS A 39 -0.05 -1.79 -1.15
N CYS A 40 0.54 -2.99 -1.08
CA CYS A 40 0.05 -4.14 -1.84
C CYS A 40 -1.34 -4.60 -1.34
N PRO A 41 -2.39 -4.59 -2.19
CA PRO A 41 -3.72 -5.09 -1.83
C PRO A 41 -3.82 -6.62 -1.92
N PHE A 42 -2.90 -7.27 -2.65
CA PHE A 42 -2.96 -8.68 -3.05
C PHE A 42 -2.18 -9.61 -2.10
N ASP A 43 -2.04 -9.22 -0.84
CA ASP A 43 -1.38 -10.02 0.21
C ASP A 43 -0.02 -10.64 -0.19
N TYR A 44 0.74 -9.92 -1.03
CA TYR A 44 2.05 -10.31 -1.53
C TYR A 44 2.09 -11.66 -2.28
N GLU A 45 0.98 -12.12 -2.87
CA GLU A 45 0.84 -13.46 -3.47
C GLU A 45 1.95 -13.84 -4.47
N ASN A 46 2.40 -12.90 -5.31
CA ASN A 46 3.39 -13.15 -6.36
C ASN A 46 4.84 -12.86 -5.94
N VAL A 47 5.11 -12.58 -4.66
CA VAL A 47 6.50 -12.45 -4.19
C VAL A 47 7.09 -13.85 -4.10
N PRO A 48 8.16 -14.18 -4.85
CA PRO A 48 8.63 -15.56 -5.01
C PRO A 48 9.18 -16.15 -3.70
N ASP A 49 9.89 -15.34 -2.92
CA ASP A 49 10.48 -15.77 -1.66
C ASP A 49 9.43 -15.82 -0.54
N GLN A 50 9.24 -17.02 0.03
CA GLN A 50 8.24 -17.25 1.08
C GLN A 50 8.58 -16.52 2.38
N ALA A 51 9.83 -16.56 2.82
CA ALA A 51 10.24 -15.90 4.05
C ALA A 51 10.03 -14.38 3.95
N LYS A 52 10.25 -13.79 2.77
CA LYS A 52 9.97 -12.38 2.47
C LYS A 52 8.47 -12.09 2.53
N ARG A 53 7.60 -12.94 1.96
CA ARG A 53 6.14 -12.77 2.07
C ARG A 53 5.68 -12.71 3.51
N GLU A 54 6.14 -13.66 4.33
CA GLU A 54 5.77 -13.74 5.75
C GLU A 54 6.17 -12.48 6.52
N ARG A 55 7.39 -11.98 6.29
CA ARG A 55 7.87 -10.72 6.87
C ARG A 55 7.04 -9.51 6.44
N LEU A 56 6.74 -9.40 5.15
CA LEU A 56 5.94 -8.30 4.61
C LEU A 56 4.51 -8.29 5.20
N ARG A 57 3.89 -9.47 5.32
CA ARG A 57 2.57 -9.62 5.96
C ARG A 57 2.60 -9.21 7.43
N ALA A 58 3.64 -9.60 8.16
CA ALA A 58 3.82 -9.18 9.55
C ALA A 58 3.94 -7.65 9.67
N GLN A 59 4.84 -7.04 8.89
CA GLN A 59 5.02 -5.58 8.85
C GLN A 59 3.73 -4.83 8.53
N LYS A 60 2.91 -5.36 7.60
CA LYS A 60 1.62 -4.75 7.26
C LYS A 60 0.60 -4.80 8.41
N ARG A 61 0.60 -5.88 9.22
CA ARG A 61 -0.26 -5.98 10.41
C ARG A 61 0.12 -4.95 11.46
N ASP A 62 1.42 -4.85 11.77
CA ASP A 62 1.92 -3.92 12.78
C ASP A 62 1.63 -2.45 12.40
N ALA A 63 1.78 -2.12 11.12
CA ALA A 63 1.45 -0.80 10.59
C ALA A 63 -0.05 -0.47 10.64
N ASN A 64 -0.93 -1.47 10.64
CA ASN A 64 -2.37 -1.28 10.76
C ASN A 64 -2.81 -1.11 12.23
N GLU A 65 -2.16 -1.83 13.15
CA GLU A 65 -2.43 -1.72 14.59
C GLU A 65 -2.00 -0.37 15.17
N GLN A 66 -1.04 0.30 14.55
CA GLN A 66 -0.54 1.62 14.96
C GLN A 66 -1.34 2.80 14.40
N LYS A 67 -2.47 2.57 13.71
CA LYS A 67 -3.38 3.66 13.36
C LYS A 67 -4.15 4.08 14.62
N PRO A 68 -3.90 5.27 15.19
CA PRO A 68 -4.76 5.75 16.26
C PRO A 68 -6.17 5.90 15.68
N ASN A 69 -7.14 5.20 16.28
CA ASN A 69 -8.56 5.50 16.10
C ASN A 69 -8.80 6.92 16.64
N ASN A 70 -8.58 7.94 15.81
CA ASN A 70 -9.01 9.29 16.10
C ASN A 70 -10.03 9.72 15.05
N GLU A 71 -11.29 9.34 15.29
CA GLU A 71 -12.41 10.28 15.24
C GLU A 71 -13.65 9.63 15.86
N GLN A 72 -13.90 9.96 17.12
CA GLN A 72 -15.23 9.91 17.72
C GLN A 72 -15.28 11.00 18.77
N THR A 73 -15.58 12.23 18.36
CA THR A 73 -16.50 13.17 19.03
C THR A 73 -16.67 14.40 18.13
N GLN A 74 -17.69 14.40 17.28
CA GLN A 74 -18.36 15.62 16.81
C GLN A 74 -19.79 15.56 17.33
N ALA A 75 -20.12 16.43 18.28
CA ALA A 75 -21.37 17.19 18.31
C ALA A 75 -21.43 18.01 19.60
N SER A 76 -21.74 19.28 19.40
CA SER A 76 -22.00 20.39 20.32
C SER A 76 -22.76 20.08 21.61
#